data_AF-A0A6J5X8Z6-F1
#
_entry.id   AF-A0A6J5X8Z6-F1
#
_cell.length_a   1.000
_cell.length_b   1.000
_cell.length_c   1.000
_cell.angle_alpha   90.00
_cell.angle_beta   90.00
_cell.angle_gamma   90.00
#
_symmetry.space_group_name_H-M   'P 1'
#
loop_
_entity.id
_entity.type
_entity.pdbx_description
1 polymer ?
#
loop_
_entity_poly.entity_id
_entity_poly.type
_entity_poly.pdbx_seq_one_letter_code
_entity_poly.pdbx_strand_id
1 'polypeptide(L)'
;MMEPDKFPILVPKKMHNMKCYAYIAAFAVFQTLVILAFGLFALPTETPTVRVRSVAIRSLDYCASDEPFFNITLIAEVAVRNKNFGHFRFDPSTANVTYMGGVTVGNGDITKARASARKTRIMNVTIEVRSAGVLLDGARVGNELKLK
;
A
#
# COMPACT_ATOMS: atom_id res chain seq x y z
N MET A 1 4.70 86.80 -37.68
CA MET A 1 4.58 86.27 -36.31
C MET A 1 3.54 85.17 -36.31
N MET A 2 3.96 83.91 -36.23
CA MET A 2 3.16 82.81 -35.66
C MET A 2 4.09 81.60 -35.48
N GLU A 3 4.15 81.09 -34.25
CA GLU A 3 5.11 80.11 -33.74
C GLU A 3 4.63 78.69 -34.06
N PRO A 4 5.48 77.78 -34.56
CA PRO A 4 5.07 76.43 -34.88
C PRO A 4 4.91 75.58 -33.61
N ASP A 5 3.73 74.99 -33.47
CA ASP A 5 3.28 74.17 -32.35
C ASP A 5 4.25 73.02 -32.05
N LYS A 6 4.93 73.11 -30.91
CA LYS A 6 5.66 71.98 -30.32
C LYS A 6 4.64 71.02 -29.69
N PHE A 7 4.26 69.97 -30.41
CA PHE A 7 3.60 68.82 -29.78
C PHE A 7 4.63 68.06 -28.94
N PRO A 8 4.48 67.98 -27.60
CA PRO A 8 5.36 67.15 -26.79
C PRO A 8 5.03 65.68 -27.09
N ILE A 9 5.96 64.99 -27.74
CA ILE A 9 5.90 63.54 -27.86
C ILE A 9 6.07 62.98 -26.43
N LEU A 10 4.95 62.60 -25.82
CA LEU A 10 4.91 61.83 -24.58
C LEU A 10 5.49 60.44 -24.88
N VAL A 11 6.81 60.31 -24.80
CA VAL A 11 7.46 59.01 -24.69
C VAL A 11 7.00 58.42 -23.37
N PRO A 12 6.26 57.29 -23.35
CA PRO A 12 5.87 56.68 -22.08
C PRO A 12 7.15 56.24 -21.40
N LYS A 13 7.59 57.01 -20.39
CA LYS A 13 8.67 56.60 -19.50
C LYS A 13 8.14 55.39 -18.76
N LYS A 14 8.41 54.20 -19.27
CA LYS A 14 8.17 52.94 -18.57
C LYS A 14 9.15 52.93 -17.40
N MET A 15 8.79 53.65 -16.33
CA MET A 15 9.42 53.59 -15.03
C MET A 15 9.06 52.24 -14.46
N HIS A 16 9.76 51.24 -14.98
CA HIS A 16 9.63 49.86 -14.61
C HIS A 16 9.98 49.80 -13.14
N ASN A 17 9.03 49.37 -12.33
CA ASN A 17 9.26 49.00 -10.94
C ASN A 17 10.17 47.77 -10.93
N MET A 18 11.47 47.95 -11.25
CA MET A 18 12.46 46.87 -11.40
C MET A 18 12.54 46.02 -10.14
N LYS A 19 12.27 46.62 -8.98
CA LYS A 19 12.14 45.93 -7.69
C LYS A 19 11.02 44.87 -7.73
N CYS A 20 9.86 45.18 -8.30
CA CYS A 20 8.71 44.26 -8.38
C CYS A 20 9.02 43.06 -9.28
N TYR A 21 9.67 43.31 -10.44
CA TYR A 21 10.12 42.23 -11.32
C TYR A 21 11.23 41.38 -10.69
N ALA A 22 12.14 42.00 -9.92
CA ALA A 22 13.14 41.27 -9.16
C ALA A 22 12.50 40.37 -8.08
N TYR A 23 11.47 40.85 -7.38
CA TYR A 23 10.71 40.03 -6.43
C TYR A 23 9.98 38.87 -7.10
N ILE A 24 9.34 39.09 -8.26
CA ILE A 24 8.67 38.03 -9.02
C ILE A 24 9.68 36.98 -9.49
N ALA A 25 10.82 37.41 -10.02
CA ALA A 25 11.88 36.51 -10.46
C ALA A 25 12.47 35.71 -9.27
N ALA A 26 12.72 36.36 -8.14
CA ALA A 26 13.19 35.69 -6.92
C ALA A 26 12.17 34.69 -6.39
N PHE A 27 10.88 35.03 -6.39
CA PHE A 27 9.81 34.13 -5.98
C PHE A 27 9.70 32.93 -6.92
N ALA A 28 9.82 33.13 -8.24
CA ALA A 28 9.82 32.04 -9.20
C ALA A 28 10.98 31.06 -8.97
N VAL A 29 12.20 31.57 -8.75
CA VAL A 29 13.38 30.75 -8.44
C VAL A 29 13.23 30.03 -7.09
N PHE A 30 12.70 30.71 -6.08
CA PHE A 30 12.40 30.07 -4.79
C PHE A 30 11.39 28.93 -4.97
N GLN A 31 10.32 29.16 -5.73
CA GLN A 31 9.28 28.17 -5.94
C GLN A 31 9.79 26.97 -6.74
N THR A 32 10.68 27.16 -7.73
CA THR A 32 11.31 26.03 -8.43
C THR A 32 12.19 25.21 -7.50
N LEU A 33 12.94 25.82 -6.59
CA LEU A 33 13.73 25.11 -5.58
C LEU A 33 12.82 24.31 -4.63
N VAL A 34 11.71 24.90 -4.18
CA VAL A 34 10.72 24.21 -3.33
C VAL A 34 10.11 23.02 -4.08
N ILE A 35 9.66 23.21 -5.31
CA ILE A 35 9.07 22.12 -6.12
C ILE A 35 10.10 21.02 -6.40
N LEU A 36 11.34 21.39 -6.75
CA LEU A 36 12.42 20.43 -6.99
C LEU A 36 12.76 19.65 -5.71
N ALA A 37 12.84 20.34 -4.57
CA ALA A 37 13.04 19.71 -3.27
C ALA A 37 11.88 18.75 -2.93
N PHE A 38 10.62 19.16 -3.12
CA PHE A 38 9.47 18.28 -2.90
C PHE A 38 9.43 17.09 -3.86
N GLY A 39 9.89 17.25 -5.10
CA GLY A 39 9.99 16.17 -6.09
C GLY A 39 11.08 15.15 -5.72
N LEU A 40 12.26 15.62 -5.29
CA LEU A 40 13.34 14.74 -4.81
C LEU A 40 13.04 14.12 -3.44
N PHE A 41 12.30 14.82 -2.59
CA PHE A 41 11.91 14.38 -1.25
C PHE A 41 10.52 13.72 -1.23
N ALA A 42 9.91 13.48 -2.40
CA ALA A 42 8.71 12.69 -2.55
C ALA A 42 9.03 11.28 -2.05
N LEU A 43 8.70 11.10 -0.77
CA LEU A 43 9.14 10.03 0.11
C LEU A 43 9.03 8.65 -0.57
N PRO A 44 9.96 7.73 -0.28
CA PRO A 44 9.82 6.33 -0.66
C PRO A 44 8.41 5.85 -0.32
N THR A 45 7.75 5.18 -1.27
CA THR A 45 6.49 4.50 -0.98
C THR A 45 6.78 3.39 0.00
N GLU A 46 6.59 3.67 1.28
CA GLU A 46 6.70 2.70 2.36
C GLU A 46 5.78 1.54 2.06
N THR A 47 6.33 0.33 2.03
CA THR A 47 5.53 -0.87 1.84
C THR A 47 4.52 -0.96 2.99
N PRO A 48 3.23 -1.18 2.70
CA PRO A 48 2.23 -1.22 3.74
C PRO A 48 2.49 -2.41 4.66
N THR A 49 2.40 -2.18 5.96
CA THR A 49 2.64 -3.22 6.96
C THR A 49 1.39 -4.06 7.11
N VAL A 50 1.49 -5.36 6.85
CA VAL A 50 0.41 -6.32 7.08
C VAL A 50 0.58 -6.96 8.45
N ARG A 51 -0.50 -7.06 9.22
CA ARG A 51 -0.53 -7.71 10.52
C ARG A 51 -1.79 -8.55 10.67
N VAL A 52 -1.66 -9.73 11.27
CA VAL A 52 -2.82 -10.51 11.73
C VAL A 52 -3.19 -9.98 13.12
N ARG A 53 -4.44 -9.57 13.32
CA ARG A 53 -4.92 -9.05 14.61
C ARG A 53 -5.52 -10.15 15.47
N SER A 54 -6.35 -10.98 14.86
CA SER A 54 -7.08 -12.04 15.54
C SER A 54 -7.32 -13.19 14.58
N VAL A 55 -7.48 -14.38 15.14
CA VAL A 55 -7.91 -15.57 14.41
C VAL A 55 -9.02 -16.20 15.23
N ALA A 56 -10.18 -16.36 14.63
CA ALA A 56 -11.34 -16.99 15.24
C ALA A 56 -11.67 -18.29 14.53
N ILE A 57 -12.11 -19.29 15.27
CA ILE A 57 -12.63 -20.54 14.71
C ILE A 57 -14.11 -20.33 14.45
N ARG A 58 -14.53 -20.46 13.19
CA ARG A 58 -15.95 -20.39 12.79
C ARG A 58 -16.63 -21.74 12.95
N SER A 59 -15.97 -22.80 12.49
CA SER A 59 -16.47 -24.17 12.58
C SER A 59 -15.32 -25.14 12.72
N LEU A 60 -15.55 -26.18 13.52
CA LEU A 60 -14.65 -27.28 13.75
C LEU A 60 -15.47 -28.56 13.67
N ASP A 61 -15.14 -29.40 12.70
CA ASP A 61 -15.68 -30.74 12.56
C ASP A 61 -14.51 -31.73 12.58
N TYR A 62 -14.60 -32.74 13.43
CA TYR A 62 -13.52 -33.71 13.59
C TYR A 62 -14.05 -35.09 13.98
N CYS A 63 -13.39 -36.13 13.49
CA CYS A 63 -13.61 -37.51 13.89
C CYS A 63 -12.28 -38.19 14.18
N ALA A 64 -12.22 -38.96 15.25
CA ALA A 64 -11.02 -39.68 15.71
C ALA A 64 -11.17 -41.22 15.60
N SER A 65 -12.14 -41.69 14.81
CA SER A 65 -12.40 -43.12 14.58
C SER A 65 -11.48 -43.71 13.49
N ASP A 66 -11.85 -44.85 12.90
CA ASP A 66 -11.01 -45.65 11.98
C ASP A 66 -10.45 -44.83 10.79
N GLU A 67 -11.18 -43.79 10.34
CA GLU A 67 -10.69 -42.78 9.40
C GLU A 67 -10.69 -41.39 10.06
N PRO A 68 -9.57 -40.97 10.66
CA PRO A 68 -9.52 -39.68 11.34
C PRO A 68 -9.55 -38.53 10.34
N PHE A 69 -10.47 -37.59 10.55
CA PHE A 69 -10.56 -36.37 9.74
C PHE A 69 -10.74 -35.13 10.62
N PHE A 70 -10.33 -34.00 10.08
CA PHE A 70 -10.66 -32.69 10.63
C PHE A 70 -10.93 -31.71 9.50
N ASN A 71 -11.93 -30.86 9.71
CA ASN A 71 -12.30 -29.76 8.85
C ASN A 71 -12.51 -28.52 9.73
N ILE A 72 -11.67 -27.51 9.53
CA ILE A 72 -11.65 -26.30 10.35
C ILE A 72 -11.82 -25.11 9.43
N THR A 73 -12.78 -24.25 9.75
CA THR A 73 -12.93 -22.95 9.10
C THR A 73 -12.46 -21.88 10.06
N LEU A 74 -11.39 -21.18 9.68
CA LEU A 74 -10.81 -20.08 10.43
C LEU A 74 -11.20 -18.76 9.78
N ILE A 75 -11.44 -17.73 10.59
CA ILE A 75 -11.57 -16.35 10.16
C ILE A 75 -10.39 -15.59 10.77
N ALA A 76 -9.45 -15.19 9.92
CA ALA A 76 -8.34 -14.34 10.30
C ALA A 76 -8.66 -12.87 10.02
N GLU A 77 -8.53 -12.02 11.03
CA GLU A 77 -8.62 -10.57 10.87
C GLU A 77 -7.26 -10.03 10.49
N VAL A 78 -7.13 -9.52 9.27
CA VAL A 78 -5.89 -8.97 8.73
C VAL A 78 -6.00 -7.45 8.64
N ALA A 79 -5.02 -6.76 9.20
CA ALA A 79 -4.87 -5.32 9.16
C ALA A 79 -3.72 -4.92 8.23
N VAL A 80 -4.04 -4.15 7.20
CA VAL A 80 -3.09 -3.55 6.27
C VAL A 80 -2.93 -2.08 6.62
N ARG A 81 -1.79 -1.71 7.20
CA ARG A 81 -1.48 -0.32 7.55
C ARG A 81 -0.78 0.37 6.39
N ASN A 82 -1.45 1.36 5.80
CA ASN A 82 -0.85 2.21 4.77
C ASN A 82 -0.21 3.44 5.43
N LYS A 83 1.12 3.54 5.42
CA LYS A 83 1.86 4.71 5.91
C LYS A 83 1.99 5.81 4.85
N ASN A 84 1.65 5.52 3.59
CA ASN A 84 1.81 6.44 2.48
C ASN A 84 0.77 7.57 2.52
N PHE A 85 1.15 8.73 1.99
CA PHE A 85 0.23 9.87 1.76
C PHE A 85 -0.70 9.66 0.56
N GLY A 86 -0.46 8.61 -0.24
CA GLY A 86 -1.33 8.16 -1.31
C GLY A 86 -2.21 6.97 -0.91
N HIS A 87 -3.22 6.69 -1.72
CA HIS A 87 -3.99 5.45 -1.56
C HIS A 87 -3.18 4.25 -2.02
N PHE A 88 -3.22 3.18 -1.22
CA PHE A 88 -2.63 1.91 -1.58
C PHE A 88 -3.74 0.95 -2.05
N ARG A 89 -3.58 0.39 -3.26
CA ARG A 89 -4.47 -0.64 -3.81
C ARG A 89 -3.70 -1.95 -3.80
N PHE A 90 -4.34 -3.02 -3.35
CA PHE A 90 -3.80 -4.37 -3.48
C PHE A 90 -4.75 -5.20 -4.33
N ASP A 91 -4.17 -5.97 -5.23
CA ASP A 91 -4.89 -6.91 -6.08
C ASP A 91 -5.24 -8.19 -5.31
N PRO A 92 -6.16 -9.02 -5.86
CA PRO A 92 -6.50 -10.29 -5.26
C PRO A 92 -5.24 -11.13 -5.02
N SER A 93 -5.12 -11.69 -3.83
CA SER A 93 -3.98 -12.49 -3.41
C SER A 93 -4.44 -13.62 -2.51
N THR A 94 -3.58 -14.60 -2.27
CA THR A 94 -3.90 -15.76 -1.44
C THR A 94 -3.02 -15.74 -0.19
N ALA A 95 -3.64 -15.86 0.97
CA ALA A 95 -2.97 -16.04 2.24
C ALA A 95 -2.79 -17.54 2.51
N ASN A 96 -1.55 -17.98 2.68
CA ASN A 96 -1.25 -19.37 3.03
C ASN A 96 -1.06 -19.48 4.54
N VAL A 97 -1.67 -20.49 5.14
CA VAL A 97 -1.43 -20.88 6.53
C VAL A 97 -0.51 -22.09 6.52
N THR A 98 0.65 -21.93 7.15
CA THR A 98 1.62 -23.02 7.31
C THR A 98 1.60 -23.55 8.75
N TYR A 99 1.73 -24.86 8.87
CA TYR A 99 1.93 -25.56 10.13
C TYR A 99 3.40 -26.02 10.24
N MET A 100 3.82 -26.42 11.44
CA MET A 100 5.21 -26.81 11.76
C MET A 100 5.89 -27.59 10.60
N GLY A 101 7.10 -27.16 10.24
CA GLY A 101 7.87 -27.76 9.15
C GLY A 101 7.60 -27.17 7.75
N GLY A 102 6.83 -26.09 7.64
CA GLY A 102 6.60 -25.37 6.37
C GLY A 102 5.46 -25.95 5.53
N VAL A 103 4.69 -26.89 6.09
CA VAL A 103 3.56 -27.54 5.42
C VAL A 103 2.40 -26.55 5.32
N THR A 104 1.92 -26.30 4.11
CA THR A 104 0.73 -25.45 3.93
C THR A 104 -0.51 -26.26 4.26
N VAL A 105 -1.24 -25.85 5.29
CA VAL A 105 -2.40 -26.58 5.82
C VAL A 105 -3.73 -25.96 5.40
N GLY A 106 -3.71 -24.73 4.88
CA GLY A 106 -4.87 -24.06 4.35
C GLY A 106 -4.50 -22.81 3.57
N ASN A 107 -5.42 -22.36 2.74
CA ASN A 107 -5.34 -21.10 2.02
C ASN A 107 -6.60 -20.27 2.30
N GLY A 108 -6.47 -18.95 2.17
CA GLY A 108 -7.57 -18.02 2.28
C GLY A 108 -7.44 -16.93 1.24
N ASP A 109 -8.55 -16.63 0.56
CA ASP A 109 -8.54 -15.62 -0.49
C ASP A 109 -8.66 -14.21 0.10
N ILE A 110 -7.74 -13.36 -0.33
CA ILE A 110 -7.76 -11.92 -0.07
C ILE A 110 -8.35 -11.26 -1.32
N THR A 111 -9.57 -10.76 -1.18
CA THR A 111 -10.22 -9.99 -2.24
C THR A 111 -9.53 -8.65 -2.46
N LYS A 112 -9.59 -8.12 -3.70
CA LYS A 112 -9.10 -6.78 -4.04
C LYS A 112 -9.66 -5.72 -3.09
N ALA A 113 -8.80 -4.89 -2.51
CA ALA A 113 -9.25 -3.74 -1.75
C ALA A 113 -8.25 -2.56 -1.75
N ARG A 114 -8.68 -1.47 -1.10
CA ARG A 114 -7.96 -0.19 -1.07
C ARG A 114 -7.81 0.29 0.37
N ALA A 115 -6.58 0.58 0.76
CA ALA A 115 -6.23 1.28 1.99
C ALA A 115 -6.04 2.78 1.68
N SER A 116 -6.75 3.64 2.42
CA SER A 116 -6.61 5.09 2.25
C SER A 116 -5.28 5.61 2.79
N ALA A 117 -4.89 6.81 2.36
CA ALA A 117 -3.66 7.47 2.83
C ALA A 117 -3.61 7.55 4.35
N ARG A 118 -2.46 7.17 4.94
CA ARG A 118 -2.22 7.14 6.40
C ARG A 118 -3.29 6.41 7.22
N LYS A 119 -4.02 5.45 6.64
CA LYS A 119 -5.07 4.67 7.31
C LYS A 119 -4.74 3.19 7.37
N THR A 120 -5.37 2.50 8.31
CA THR A 120 -5.34 1.03 8.41
C THR A 120 -6.64 0.47 7.83
N ARG A 121 -6.52 -0.49 6.91
CA ARG A 121 -7.66 -1.26 6.40
C ARG A 121 -7.70 -2.60 7.11
N ILE A 122 -8.85 -2.96 7.65
CA ILE A 122 -9.10 -4.25 8.29
C ILE A 122 -9.97 -5.08 7.36
N MET A 123 -9.67 -6.37 7.23
CA MET A 123 -10.44 -7.33 6.45
C MET A 123 -10.43 -8.71 7.11
N ASN A 124 -11.49 -9.46 6.88
CA ASN A 124 -11.60 -10.84 7.34
C ASN A 124 -11.25 -11.77 6.20
N VAL A 125 -10.31 -12.67 6.43
CA VAL A 125 -9.88 -13.72 5.51
C VAL A 125 -10.40 -15.04 6.04
N THR A 126 -11.22 -15.72 5.24
CA THR A 126 -11.71 -17.06 5.59
C THR A 126 -10.70 -18.07 5.08
N ILE A 127 -10.27 -18.98 5.95
CA ILE A 127 -9.28 -20.01 5.65
C ILE A 127 -9.91 -21.34 5.99
N GLU A 128 -9.85 -22.27 5.05
CA GLU A 128 -10.29 -23.65 5.26
C GLU A 128 -9.09 -24.57 5.42
N VAL A 129 -9.09 -25.37 6.48
CA VAL A 129 -8.03 -26.31 6.82
C VAL A 129 -8.65 -27.71 6.86
N ARG A 130 -8.21 -28.62 5.99
CA ARG A 130 -8.77 -29.96 5.85
C ARG A 130 -7.70 -31.03 5.93
N SER A 131 -7.96 -32.13 6.64
CA SER A 131 -7.02 -33.25 6.80
C SER A 131 -6.51 -33.82 5.47
N ALA A 132 -7.39 -33.97 4.47
CA ALA A 132 -7.00 -34.48 3.14
C ALA A 132 -5.90 -33.65 2.46
N GLY A 133 -5.92 -32.32 2.60
CA GLY A 133 -4.88 -31.44 2.05
C GLY A 133 -3.56 -31.52 2.82
N VAL A 134 -3.65 -31.67 4.15
CA VAL A 134 -2.48 -31.82 5.03
C VAL A 134 -1.77 -33.16 4.81
N LEU A 135 -2.49 -34.24 4.50
CA LEU A 135 -1.92 -35.55 4.22
C LEU A 135 -1.23 -35.62 2.84
N LEU A 136 -1.70 -34.87 1.85
CA LEU A 136 -1.07 -34.80 0.52
C LEU A 136 0.31 -34.11 0.55
N ASP A 137 0.45 -33.02 1.32
CA ASP A 137 1.78 -32.41 1.56
C ASP A 137 2.56 -33.13 2.66
N GLY A 138 1.89 -33.73 3.65
CA GLY A 138 2.51 -34.57 4.68
C GLY A 138 3.17 -35.84 4.13
N ALA A 139 2.62 -36.43 3.06
CA ALA A 139 3.26 -37.54 2.34
C ALA A 139 4.57 -37.10 1.65
N ARG A 140 4.68 -35.83 1.23
CA ARG A 140 5.95 -35.25 0.75
C ARG A 140 6.94 -35.03 1.90
N VAL A 141 6.45 -34.64 3.07
CA VAL A 141 7.25 -34.40 4.28
C VAL A 141 7.75 -35.72 4.91
N GLY A 142 6.94 -36.79 4.85
CA GLY A 142 7.35 -38.12 5.32
C GLY A 142 8.53 -38.72 4.56
N ASN A 143 8.69 -38.33 3.28
CA ASN A 143 9.85 -38.72 2.48
C ASN A 143 11.10 -37.89 2.81
N GLU A 144 10.95 -36.62 3.21
CA GLU A 144 12.05 -35.73 3.61
C GLU A 144 12.60 -36.05 5.01
N LEU A 145 11.75 -36.53 5.94
CA LEU A 145 12.17 -36.89 7.30
C LEU A 145 12.82 -38.29 7.42
N LYS A 146 12.78 -39.10 6.36
CA LYS A 146 13.44 -40.43 6.30
C LYS A 146 14.82 -40.43 5.65
N LEU A 147 15.31 -39.25 5.22
CA LEU A 147 16.60 -39.09 4.54
C LEU A 147 17.69 -38.48 5.42
N LYS A 148 17.57 -38.56 6.75
CA LYS A 148 18.64 -38.15 7.68
C LYS A 148 18.97 -39.23 8.69
#